data_AF-A0A139NBK4-F1
#
_entry.id   AF-A0A139NBK4-F1
#
_cell.length_a   1.000
_cell.length_b   1.000
_cell.length_c   1.000
_cell.angle_alpha   90.00
_cell.angle_beta   90.00
_cell.angle_gamma   90.00
#
_symmetry.space_group_name_H-M   'P 1'
#
loop_
_entity.id
_entity.type
_entity.pdbx_description
1 polymer ?
#
loop_
_entity_poly.entity_id
_entity_poly.type
_entity_poly.pdbx_seq_one_letter_code
_entity_poly.pdbx_strand_id
1 'polypeptide(L)'
;MYIGLGYLGNHFPVPAEVIAKGNAGVYVLSQATQAIFGPTAQIFLAAMVTVTCFTTTAGLIVSTGEFFNNTFPKVSYKTYATIFTLIGYAIANLGLNAIIQYSEPVLKILYPVTIVIVMIVIVNKFLPLSKIGMQVTVALVTLIALASILGPLFKIEVVMDKINSLPFAQASLPWLLPAFLGIILSLLLPDKQKSESFEIEA
;
A
#
# COMPACT_ATOMS: atom_id res chain seq x y z
N MET A 1 -3.48 13.56 -9.34
CA MET A 1 -4.29 13.24 -8.14
C MET A 1 -3.52 13.49 -6.84
N TYR A 2 -2.46 12.72 -6.52
CA TYR A 2 -1.75 12.82 -5.22
C TYR A 2 -1.20 14.21 -4.89
N ILE A 3 -0.64 14.94 -5.86
CA ILE A 3 -0.18 16.33 -5.66
C ILE A 3 -1.36 17.24 -5.27
N GLY A 4 -2.51 17.07 -5.92
CA GLY A 4 -3.72 17.85 -5.62
C GLY A 4 -4.28 17.55 -4.24
N LEU A 5 -4.31 16.28 -3.83
CA LEU A 5 -4.74 15.90 -2.48
C LEU A 5 -3.76 16.38 -1.40
N GLY A 6 -2.45 16.35 -1.66
CA GLY A 6 -1.44 16.89 -0.76
C GLY A 6 -1.55 18.41 -0.61
N TYR A 7 -1.75 19.12 -1.72
CA TYR A 7 -2.00 20.57 -1.70
C TYR A 7 -3.24 20.91 -0.89
N LEU A 8 -4.33 20.19 -1.13
CA LEU A 8 -5.60 20.39 -0.45
C LEU A 8 -5.46 20.08 1.05
N GLY A 9 -4.86 18.96 1.43
CA GLY A 9 -4.60 18.63 2.83
C GLY A 9 -3.69 19.63 3.56
N ASN A 10 -2.76 20.28 2.86
CA ASN A 10 -1.87 21.28 3.44
C ASN A 10 -2.53 22.65 3.63
N HIS A 11 -3.46 23.05 2.75
CA HIS A 11 -4.11 24.36 2.78
C HIS A 11 -5.50 24.37 3.40
N PHE A 12 -6.15 23.21 3.57
CA PHE A 12 -7.49 23.14 4.11
C PHE A 12 -7.46 23.20 5.65
N PRO A 13 -8.15 24.16 6.29
CA PRO A 13 -8.13 24.28 7.74
C PRO A 13 -8.85 23.09 8.37
N VAL A 14 -8.16 22.35 9.25
CA VAL A 14 -8.72 21.23 10.00
C VAL A 14 -8.77 21.59 11.48
N PRO A 15 -9.96 21.63 12.11
CA PRO A 15 -10.08 21.88 13.54
C PRO A 15 -9.33 20.81 14.36
N ALA A 16 -8.71 21.23 15.49
CA ALA A 16 -7.95 20.33 16.36
C ALA A 16 -8.77 19.12 16.85
N GLU A 17 -10.08 19.31 17.07
CA GLU A 17 -11.00 18.25 17.46
C GLU A 17 -11.13 17.14 16.41
N VAL A 18 -11.08 17.50 15.12
CA VAL A 18 -11.18 16.55 14.01
C VAL A 18 -9.88 15.76 13.86
N ILE A 19 -8.73 16.42 14.08
CA ILE A 19 -7.42 15.77 14.11
C ILE A 19 -7.38 14.76 15.26
N ALA A 20 -7.85 15.14 16.45
CA ALA A 20 -7.92 14.25 17.61
C ALA A 20 -8.82 13.03 17.38
N LYS A 21 -9.85 13.13 16.52
CA LYS A 21 -10.75 12.03 16.16
C LYS A 21 -10.20 11.10 15.06
N GLY A 22 -9.04 11.38 14.47
CA GLY A 22 -8.37 10.49 13.52
C GLY A 22 -8.89 10.48 12.08
N ASN A 23 -9.88 11.31 11.72
CA ASN A 23 -10.57 11.26 10.42
C ASN A 23 -10.40 12.54 9.58
N ALA A 24 -9.25 13.21 9.72
CA ALA A 24 -8.99 14.48 9.03
C ALA A 24 -9.17 14.41 7.50
N GLY A 25 -8.78 13.30 6.86
CA GLY A 25 -8.94 13.14 5.41
C GLY A 25 -10.41 13.16 4.94
N VAL A 26 -11.31 12.51 5.67
CA VAL A 26 -12.75 12.51 5.35
C VAL A 26 -13.34 13.90 5.56
N TYR A 27 -12.95 14.58 6.63
CA TYR A 27 -13.38 15.95 6.90
C TYR A 27 -12.96 16.89 5.78
N VAL A 28 -11.67 16.87 5.42
CA VAL A 28 -11.10 17.70 4.37
C VAL A 28 -11.82 17.47 3.03
N LEU A 29 -12.07 16.21 2.67
CA LEU A 29 -12.80 15.88 1.44
C LEU A 29 -14.26 16.39 1.49
N SER A 30 -14.96 16.15 2.59
CA SER A 30 -16.37 16.55 2.74
C SER A 30 -16.52 18.07 2.67
N GLN A 31 -15.66 18.80 3.37
CA GLN A 31 -15.70 20.25 3.44
C GLN A 31 -15.22 20.91 2.16
N ALA A 32 -14.19 20.37 1.50
CA ALA A 32 -13.78 20.86 0.19
C ALA A 32 -14.89 20.65 -0.85
N THR A 33 -15.57 19.50 -0.82
CA THR A 33 -16.70 19.23 -1.72
C THR A 33 -17.86 20.18 -1.42
N GLN A 34 -18.15 20.45 -0.14
CA GLN A 34 -19.16 21.42 0.26
C GLN A 34 -18.83 22.84 -0.18
N ALA A 35 -17.56 23.25 -0.11
CA ALA A 35 -17.11 24.56 -0.59
C ALA A 35 -17.25 24.71 -2.12
N ILE A 36 -17.10 23.63 -2.87
CA ILE A 36 -17.16 23.63 -4.34
C ILE A 36 -18.61 23.50 -4.86
N PHE A 37 -19.38 22.55 -4.32
CA PHE A 37 -20.70 22.18 -4.84
C PHE A 37 -21.87 22.72 -4.01
N GLY A 38 -21.61 23.36 -2.86
CA GLY A 38 -22.63 23.98 -2.03
C GLY A 38 -23.51 22.97 -1.26
N PRO A 39 -24.76 23.31 -0.91
CA PRO A 39 -25.59 22.52 0.01
C PRO A 39 -25.92 21.10 -0.46
N THR A 40 -25.97 20.85 -1.77
CA THR A 40 -26.25 19.53 -2.35
C THR A 40 -25.01 18.62 -2.44
N ALA A 41 -23.83 19.14 -2.05
CA ALA A 41 -22.55 18.45 -2.14
C ALA A 41 -22.53 17.08 -1.46
N GLN A 42 -23.21 16.93 -0.32
CA GLN A 42 -23.14 15.68 0.46
C GLN A 42 -23.82 14.51 -0.24
N ILE A 43 -24.94 14.75 -0.92
CA ILE A 43 -25.64 13.72 -1.69
C ILE A 43 -24.79 13.31 -2.89
N PHE A 44 -24.21 14.29 -3.58
CA PHE A 44 -23.30 14.04 -4.69
C PHE A 44 -22.07 13.25 -4.26
N LEU A 45 -21.42 13.67 -3.16
CA LEU A 45 -20.26 12.98 -2.60
C LEU A 45 -20.59 11.54 -2.20
N ALA A 46 -21.72 11.33 -1.53
CA ALA A 46 -22.17 9.99 -1.15
C ALA A 46 -22.35 9.09 -2.37
N ALA A 47 -23.06 9.55 -3.41
CA ALA A 47 -23.28 8.78 -4.63
C ALA A 47 -21.95 8.46 -5.35
N MET A 48 -21.08 9.46 -5.52
CA MET A 48 -19.78 9.29 -6.17
C MET A 48 -18.89 8.29 -5.41
N VAL A 49 -18.78 8.43 -4.09
CA VAL A 49 -17.97 7.55 -3.26
C VAL A 49 -18.53 6.13 -3.29
N THR A 50 -19.85 5.94 -3.20
CA THR A 50 -20.48 4.62 -3.32
C THR A 50 -20.13 3.95 -4.65
N VAL A 51 -20.29 4.65 -5.77
CA VAL A 51 -19.97 4.08 -7.10
C VAL A 51 -18.49 3.73 -7.21
N THR A 52 -17.61 4.62 -6.76
CA THR A 52 -16.15 4.43 -6.85
C THR A 52 -15.66 3.28 -5.96
N CYS A 53 -16.18 3.20 -4.73
CA CYS A 53 -15.83 2.13 -3.79
C CYS A 53 -16.42 0.79 -4.23
N PHE A 54 -17.61 0.77 -4.86
CA PHE A 54 -18.22 -0.45 -5.38
C PHE A 54 -17.36 -1.11 -6.46
N THR A 55 -16.90 -0.35 -7.46
CA THR A 55 -16.08 -0.90 -8.55
C THR A 55 -14.72 -1.40 -8.07
N THR A 56 -14.10 -0.68 -7.13
CA THR A 56 -12.81 -1.09 -6.53
C THR A 56 -12.97 -2.36 -5.70
N THR A 57 -14.01 -2.43 -4.87
CA THR A 57 -14.30 -3.62 -4.05
C THR A 57 -14.62 -4.82 -4.93
N ALA A 58 -15.42 -4.65 -5.98
CA ALA A 58 -15.72 -5.71 -6.95
C ALA A 58 -14.45 -6.21 -7.66
N GLY A 59 -13.60 -5.29 -8.15
CA GLY A 59 -12.35 -5.65 -8.79
C GLY A 59 -11.42 -6.45 -7.88
N LEU A 60 -11.25 -6.03 -6.62
CA LEU A 60 -10.43 -6.74 -5.65
C LEU A 60 -10.98 -8.14 -5.35
N ILE A 61 -12.29 -8.29 -5.16
CA ILE A 61 -12.92 -9.60 -4.90
C ILE A 61 -12.75 -10.54 -6.09
N VAL A 62 -12.89 -10.04 -7.32
CA VAL A 62 -12.69 -10.84 -8.54
C VAL A 62 -11.24 -11.30 -8.62
N SER A 63 -10.27 -10.38 -8.55
CA SER A 63 -8.85 -10.73 -8.68
C SER A 63 -8.36 -11.67 -7.57
N THR A 64 -8.77 -11.45 -6.32
CA THR A 64 -8.41 -12.38 -5.23
C THR A 64 -9.14 -13.72 -5.35
N GLY A 65 -10.41 -13.70 -5.76
CA GLY A 65 -11.20 -14.91 -5.99
C GLY A 65 -10.60 -15.79 -7.08
N GLU A 66 -10.19 -15.20 -8.19
CA GLU A 66 -9.51 -15.89 -9.29
C GLU A 66 -8.14 -16.43 -8.85
N PHE A 67 -7.33 -15.62 -8.16
CA PHE A 67 -6.03 -16.06 -7.64
C PHE A 67 -6.16 -17.31 -6.75
N PHE A 68 -7.11 -17.30 -5.80
CA PHE A 68 -7.32 -18.43 -4.90
C PHE A 68 -7.94 -19.64 -5.60
N ASN A 69 -8.85 -19.42 -6.56
CA ASN A 69 -9.42 -20.52 -7.33
C ASN A 69 -8.38 -21.20 -8.24
N ASN A 70 -7.49 -20.43 -8.86
CA ASN A 70 -6.37 -20.97 -9.67
C ASN A 70 -5.33 -21.69 -8.80
N THR A 71 -5.02 -21.15 -7.62
CA THR A 71 -4.02 -21.73 -6.71
C THR A 71 -4.56 -22.98 -5.98
N PHE A 72 -5.82 -22.94 -5.55
CA PHE A 72 -6.48 -24.00 -4.78
C PHE A 72 -7.80 -24.40 -5.46
N PRO A 73 -7.75 -25.16 -6.57
CA PRO A 73 -8.92 -25.46 -7.41
C PRO A 73 -9.97 -26.38 -6.75
N LYS A 74 -9.73 -26.82 -5.51
CA LYS A 74 -10.67 -27.66 -4.74
C LYS A 74 -11.93 -26.89 -4.31
N VAL A 75 -11.88 -25.56 -4.27
CA VAL A 75 -12.98 -24.70 -3.85
C VAL A 75 -13.42 -23.83 -5.02
N SER A 76 -14.74 -23.68 -5.21
CA SER A 76 -15.28 -22.91 -6.34
C SER A 76 -15.01 -21.42 -6.20
N TYR A 77 -14.82 -20.73 -7.34
CA TYR A 77 -14.71 -19.26 -7.40
C TYR A 77 -15.84 -18.55 -6.65
N LYS A 78 -17.10 -19.01 -6.82
CA LYS A 78 -18.28 -18.44 -6.13
C LYS A 78 -18.12 -18.49 -4.61
N THR A 79 -17.54 -19.57 -4.08
CA THR A 79 -17.28 -19.71 -2.65
C THR A 79 -16.25 -18.69 -2.17
N TYR A 80 -15.13 -18.52 -2.89
CA TYR A 80 -14.12 -17.51 -2.56
C TYR A 80 -14.70 -16.09 -2.59
N ALA A 81 -15.41 -15.73 -3.66
CA ALA A 81 -16.01 -14.41 -3.81
C ALA A 81 -17.01 -14.12 -2.66
N THR A 82 -17.82 -15.10 -2.27
CA THR A 82 -18.77 -14.98 -1.16
C THR A 82 -18.04 -14.77 0.17
N ILE A 83 -17.00 -15.57 0.45
CA ILE A 83 -16.21 -15.45 1.68
C ILE A 83 -15.56 -14.07 1.79
N PHE A 84 -14.89 -13.60 0.74
CA PHE A 84 -14.24 -12.29 0.75
C PHE A 84 -15.26 -11.14 0.91
N THR A 85 -16.43 -11.25 0.28
CA THR A 85 -17.52 -10.28 0.46
C THR A 85 -18.01 -10.24 1.90
N LEU A 86 -18.25 -11.40 2.52
CA LEU A 86 -18.73 -11.47 3.91
C LEU A 86 -17.68 -10.97 4.91
N ILE A 87 -16.41 -11.28 4.70
CA ILE A 87 -15.30 -10.76 5.52
C ILE A 87 -15.22 -9.22 5.38
N GLY A 88 -15.26 -8.71 4.15
CA GLY A 88 -15.26 -7.27 3.89
C GLY A 88 -16.45 -6.57 4.56
N TYR A 89 -17.64 -7.16 4.47
CA TYR A 89 -18.84 -6.67 5.15
C TYR A 89 -18.67 -6.64 6.67
N ALA A 90 -18.14 -7.71 7.28
CA ALA A 90 -17.90 -7.75 8.71
C ALA A 90 -16.91 -6.65 9.16
N ILE A 91 -15.79 -6.49 8.44
CA ILE A 91 -14.77 -5.48 8.74
C ILE A 91 -15.33 -4.06 8.55
N ALA A 92 -16.18 -3.82 7.55
CA ALA A 92 -16.78 -2.50 7.30
C ALA A 92 -17.60 -1.97 8.49
N ASN A 93 -18.11 -2.86 9.35
CA ASN A 93 -18.87 -2.49 10.55
C ASN A 93 -17.99 -2.06 11.75
N LEU A 94 -16.65 -2.22 11.68
CA LEU A 94 -15.73 -1.85 12.78
C LEU A 94 -15.49 -0.33 12.91
N GLY A 95 -15.90 0.45 11.90
CA GLY A 95 -15.67 1.89 11.84
C GLY A 95 -14.31 2.28 11.25
N LEU A 96 -14.24 3.48 10.66
CA LEU A 96 -13.12 3.93 9.84
C LEU A 96 -11.78 3.95 10.59
N ASN A 97 -11.76 4.49 11.82
CA ASN A 97 -10.53 4.58 12.62
C ASN A 97 -9.90 3.21 12.88
N ALA A 98 -10.72 2.20 13.22
CA ALA A 98 -10.23 0.84 13.43
C ALA A 98 -9.69 0.23 12.14
N ILE A 99 -10.43 0.38 11.03
CA ILE A 99 -10.01 -0.12 9.72
C ILE A 99 -8.65 0.48 9.33
N ILE A 100 -8.45 1.79 9.50
CA ILE A 100 -7.19 2.47 9.21
C ILE A 100 -6.08 1.94 10.13
N GLN A 101 -6.31 1.88 11.44
CA GLN A 101 -5.30 1.41 12.39
C GLN A 101 -4.81 -0.01 12.14
N TYR A 102 -5.70 -0.91 11.70
CA TYR A 102 -5.30 -2.28 11.33
C TYR A 102 -4.65 -2.35 9.93
N SER A 103 -5.09 -1.52 8.99
CA SER A 103 -4.57 -1.53 7.62
C SER A 103 -3.20 -0.86 7.50
N GLU A 104 -2.93 0.19 8.28
CA GLU A 104 -1.67 0.93 8.25
C GLU A 104 -0.43 0.04 8.43
N PRO A 105 -0.32 -0.82 9.47
CA PRO A 105 0.86 -1.67 9.65
C PRO A 105 1.01 -2.71 8.53
N VAL A 106 -0.11 -3.28 8.06
CA VAL A 106 -0.11 -4.25 6.95
C VAL A 106 0.40 -3.60 5.67
N LEU A 107 -0.13 -2.41 5.34
CA LEU A 107 0.31 -1.63 4.19
C LEU A 107 1.78 -1.25 4.34
N LYS A 108 2.24 -0.87 5.54
CA LYS A 108 3.64 -0.50 5.80
C LYS A 108 4.66 -1.61 5.51
N ILE A 109 4.21 -2.87 5.57
CA ILE A 109 5.03 -4.04 5.22
C ILE A 109 4.90 -4.35 3.72
N LEU A 110 3.70 -4.28 3.17
CA LEU A 110 3.46 -4.65 1.77
C LEU A 110 4.01 -3.61 0.78
N TYR A 111 3.84 -2.31 1.06
CA TYR A 111 4.19 -1.27 0.09
C TYR A 111 5.68 -1.28 -0.31
N PRO A 112 6.67 -1.40 0.61
CA PRO A 112 8.08 -1.45 0.23
C PRO A 112 8.39 -2.66 -0.63
N VAL A 113 7.86 -3.82 -0.25
CA VAL A 113 8.13 -5.10 -0.93
C VAL A 113 7.57 -5.07 -2.35
N THR A 114 6.32 -4.67 -2.52
CA THR A 114 5.69 -4.57 -3.84
C THR A 114 6.39 -3.55 -4.72
N ILE A 115 6.67 -2.34 -4.21
CA ILE A 115 7.34 -1.30 -4.97
C ILE A 115 8.73 -1.75 -5.44
N VAL A 116 9.49 -2.43 -4.58
CA VAL A 116 10.83 -2.91 -4.92
C VAL A 116 10.79 -4.04 -5.94
N ILE A 117 9.84 -4.97 -5.83
CA ILE A 117 9.63 -6.00 -6.86
C ILE A 117 9.32 -5.36 -8.21
N VAL A 118 8.38 -4.39 -8.25
CA VAL A 118 8.03 -3.68 -9.48
C VAL A 118 9.22 -2.92 -10.05
N MET A 119 10.00 -2.21 -9.21
CA MET A 119 11.22 -1.54 -9.64
C MET A 119 12.25 -2.53 -10.21
N ILE A 120 12.47 -3.65 -9.53
CA ILE A 120 13.38 -4.71 -10.01
C ILE A 120 12.90 -5.24 -11.36
N VAL A 121 11.61 -5.54 -11.54
CA VAL A 121 11.06 -6.02 -12.81
C VAL A 121 11.27 -4.99 -13.93
N ILE A 122 11.00 -3.72 -13.67
CA ILE A 122 11.21 -2.64 -14.64
C ILE A 122 12.69 -2.51 -15.00
N VAL A 123 13.59 -2.47 -14.01
CA VAL A 123 15.04 -2.36 -14.26
C VAL A 123 15.55 -3.61 -14.98
N ASN A 124 15.11 -4.81 -14.59
CA ASN A 124 15.53 -6.07 -15.18
C ASN A 124 15.12 -6.24 -16.64
N LYS A 125 14.08 -5.50 -17.08
CA LYS A 125 13.68 -5.40 -18.48
C LYS A 125 14.74 -4.68 -19.33
N PHE A 126 15.42 -3.67 -18.78
CA PHE A 126 16.40 -2.86 -19.50
C PHE A 126 17.85 -3.31 -19.25
N LEU A 127 18.17 -3.70 -18.02
CA LEU A 127 19.50 -4.07 -17.56
C LEU A 127 19.43 -5.45 -16.88
N PRO A 128 20.24 -6.44 -17.28
CA PRO A 128 20.19 -7.75 -16.66
C PRO A 128 20.71 -7.66 -15.21
N LEU A 129 19.90 -8.13 -14.26
CA LEU A 129 20.21 -8.12 -12.82
C LEU A 129 20.61 -9.50 -12.33
N SER A 130 21.52 -9.56 -11.37
CA SER A 130 21.87 -10.81 -10.69
C SER A 130 20.68 -11.35 -9.87
N LYS A 131 20.40 -12.64 -10.00
CA LYS A 131 19.34 -13.31 -9.23
C LYS A 131 19.54 -13.16 -7.71
N ILE A 132 20.78 -13.33 -7.26
CA ILE A 132 21.15 -13.20 -5.84
C ILE A 132 20.96 -11.75 -5.38
N GLY A 133 21.39 -10.78 -6.20
CA GLY A 133 21.20 -9.37 -5.89
C GLY A 133 19.73 -9.00 -5.72
N MET A 134 18.86 -9.45 -6.63
CA MET A 134 17.42 -9.22 -6.53
C MET A 134 16.83 -9.80 -5.25
N GLN A 135 17.17 -11.05 -4.91
CA GLN A 135 16.71 -11.72 -3.70
C GLN A 135 17.19 -11.02 -2.43
N VAL A 136 18.46 -10.64 -2.37
CA VAL A 136 19.04 -9.91 -1.23
C VAL A 136 18.37 -8.56 -1.06
N THR A 137 18.10 -7.84 -2.16
CA THR A 137 17.42 -6.54 -2.14
C THR A 137 16.02 -6.67 -1.55
N VAL A 138 15.22 -7.61 -2.06
CA VAL A 138 13.86 -7.85 -1.56
C VAL A 138 13.88 -8.30 -0.10
N ALA A 139 14.80 -9.21 0.27
CA ALA A 139 14.93 -9.68 1.65
C ALA A 139 15.29 -8.54 2.61
N LEU A 140 16.27 -7.70 2.26
CA LEU A 140 16.71 -6.56 3.06
C LEU A 140 15.55 -5.58 3.28
N VAL A 141 14.84 -5.21 2.21
CA VAL A 141 13.69 -4.29 2.26
C VAL A 141 12.57 -4.88 3.12
N THR A 142 12.29 -6.17 2.97
CA THR A 142 11.28 -6.87 3.78
C THR A 142 11.66 -6.85 5.26
N LEU A 143 12.93 -7.11 5.59
CA LEU A 143 13.42 -7.07 6.97
C LEU A 143 13.30 -5.67 7.58
N ILE A 144 13.65 -4.63 6.83
CA ILE A 144 13.51 -3.23 7.29
C ILE A 144 12.04 -2.87 7.49
N ALA A 145 11.17 -3.27 6.57
CA ALA A 145 9.74 -3.00 6.66
C ALA A 145 9.11 -3.70 7.88
N LEU A 146 9.47 -4.97 8.12
CA LEU A 146 9.08 -5.70 9.33
C LEU A 146 9.62 -5.04 10.60
N ALA A 147 10.91 -4.70 10.62
CA ALA A 147 11.53 -4.04 11.77
C ALA A 147 10.88 -2.69 12.08
N SER A 148 10.42 -1.96 11.07
CA SER A 148 9.73 -0.67 11.21
C SER A 148 8.37 -0.77 11.89
N ILE A 149 7.77 -1.96 11.87
CA ILE A 149 6.51 -2.25 12.56
C ILE A 149 6.76 -2.94 13.90
N LEU A 150 7.65 -3.93 13.93
CA LEU A 150 7.93 -4.71 15.14
C LEU A 150 8.69 -3.90 16.21
N GLY A 151 9.58 -2.98 15.82
CA GLY A 151 10.33 -2.13 16.75
C GLY A 151 9.41 -1.33 17.68
N PRO A 152 8.47 -0.54 17.13
CA PRO A 152 7.46 0.17 17.94
C PRO A 152 6.52 -0.76 18.69
N LEU A 153 6.08 -1.87 18.09
CA LEU A 153 5.14 -2.82 18.73
C LEU A 153 5.73 -3.50 19.98
N PHE A 154 7.01 -3.90 19.92
CA PHE A 154 7.72 -4.54 21.03
C PHE A 154 8.54 -3.57 21.89
N LYS A 155 8.49 -2.26 21.59
CA LYS A 155 9.25 -1.20 22.28
C LYS A 155 10.75 -1.49 22.37
N ILE A 156 11.34 -2.03 21.29
CA ILE A 156 12.77 -2.36 21.25
C ILE A 156 13.53 -1.09 20.82
N GLU A 157 14.04 -0.33 21.78
CA GLU A 157 14.74 0.94 21.56
C GLU A 157 15.88 0.81 20.54
N VAL A 158 16.69 -0.25 20.65
CA VAL A 158 17.81 -0.51 19.73
C VAL A 158 17.37 -0.65 18.26
N VAL A 159 16.20 -1.24 18.01
CA VAL A 159 15.66 -1.39 16.65
C VAL A 159 15.10 -0.05 16.18
N MET A 160 14.41 0.68 17.06
CA MET A 160 13.87 1.99 16.72
C MET A 160 14.97 3.01 16.40
N ASP A 161 16.05 3.04 17.17
CA ASP A 161 17.18 3.96 16.95
C ASP A 161 17.92 3.67 15.64
N LYS A 162 18.10 2.37 15.31
CA LYS A 162 18.68 1.96 14.03
C LYS A 162 17.79 2.30 12.84
N ILE A 163 16.47 2.25 13.00
CA ILE A 163 15.55 2.62 11.92
C ILE A 163 15.47 4.14 11.78
N ASN A 164 15.41 4.87 12.90
CA ASN A 164 15.33 6.33 12.90
C ASN A 164 16.63 6.99 12.42
N SER A 165 17.78 6.30 12.55
CA SER A 165 19.05 6.75 11.98
C SER A 165 19.18 6.52 10.48
N LEU A 166 18.30 5.71 9.86
CA LEU A 166 18.27 5.58 8.40
C LEU A 166 17.75 6.88 7.76
N PRO A 167 18.35 7.30 6.64
CA PRO A 167 17.84 8.44 5.89
C PRO A 167 16.42 8.14 5.39
N PHE A 168 15.60 9.19 5.33
CA PHE A 168 14.16 9.11 5.02
C PHE A 168 13.28 8.39 6.06
N ALA A 169 13.82 7.99 7.21
CA ALA A 169 12.99 7.43 8.29
C ALA A 169 11.93 8.43 8.79
N GLN A 170 12.27 9.72 8.87
CA GLN A 170 11.33 10.79 9.21
C GLN A 170 10.18 10.94 8.19
N ALA A 171 10.41 10.54 6.94
CA ALA A 171 9.40 10.52 5.88
C ALA A 171 8.63 9.20 5.83
N SER A 172 8.78 8.31 6.82
CA SER A 172 8.26 6.94 6.82
C SER A 172 8.78 6.06 5.67
N LEU A 173 9.97 6.36 5.13
CA LEU A 173 10.58 5.65 4.00
C LEU A 173 11.99 5.08 4.28
N PRO A 174 12.25 4.44 5.44
CA PRO A 174 13.59 3.95 5.79
C PRO A 174 14.13 2.85 4.86
N TRP A 175 13.24 2.16 4.12
CA TRP A 175 13.58 1.08 3.19
C TRP A 175 14.07 1.58 1.82
N LEU A 176 13.82 2.85 1.48
CA LEU A 176 14.02 3.36 0.12
C LEU A 176 15.50 3.37 -0.28
N LEU A 177 16.38 3.88 0.60
CA LEU A 177 17.81 3.89 0.32
C LEU A 177 18.38 2.45 0.24
N PRO A 178 18.09 1.55 1.19
CA PRO A 178 18.48 0.14 1.10
C PRO A 178 18.00 -0.55 -0.18
N ALA A 179 16.78 -0.25 -0.65
CA ALA A 179 16.29 -0.75 -1.93
C ALA A 179 17.14 -0.28 -3.11
N PHE A 180 17.44 1.01 -3.17
CA PHE A 180 18.25 1.59 -4.25
C PHE A 180 19.67 1.02 -4.27
N LEU A 181 20.31 0.91 -3.10
CA LEU A 181 21.64 0.30 -2.97
C LEU A 181 21.62 -1.18 -3.37
N GLY A 182 20.59 -1.93 -2.96
CA GLY A 182 20.44 -3.33 -3.35
C GLY A 182 20.30 -3.52 -4.87
N ILE A 183 19.52 -2.65 -5.55
CA ILE A 183 19.40 -2.67 -7.01
C ILE A 183 20.75 -2.37 -7.66
N ILE A 184 21.52 -1.39 -7.17
CA ILE A 184 22.86 -1.10 -7.68
C ILE A 184 23.80 -2.28 -7.48
N LEU A 185 23.80 -2.91 -6.30
CA LEU A 185 24.60 -4.11 -6.04
C LEU A 185 24.22 -5.26 -6.99
N SER A 186 22.94 -5.41 -7.29
CA SER A 186 22.43 -6.41 -8.23
C SER A 186 22.93 -6.22 -9.66
N LEU A 187 23.29 -5.00 -10.05
CA LEU A 187 23.93 -4.69 -11.35
C LEU A 187 25.41 -5.09 -11.39
N LEU A 188 26.08 -5.09 -10.24
CA LEU A 188 27.52 -5.38 -10.14
C LEU A 188 27.81 -6.88 -9.96
N LEU A 189 26.88 -7.62 -9.35
CA LEU A 189 27.05 -9.05 -9.07
C LEU A 189 27.03 -9.94 -10.35
N PRO A 190 27.75 -11.08 -10.32
CA PRO A 190 27.71 -12.09 -11.37
C PRO A 190 26.35 -12.83 -11.44
N ASP A 191 26.17 -13.67 -12.45
CA ASP A 191 24.94 -14.46 -12.70
C ASP A 191 23.69 -13.62 -13.02
N LYS A 192 23.85 -12.72 -13.99
CA LYS A 192 22.80 -11.82 -14.44
C LYS A 192 21.76 -12.56 -15.28
N GLN A 193 20.50 -12.40 -14.90
CA GLN A 193 19.36 -12.97 -15.61
C GLN A 193 18.58 -11.85 -16.26
N LYS A 194 18.40 -11.91 -17.58
CA LYS A 194 17.52 -10.97 -18.28
C LYS A 194 16.08 -11.45 -18.11
N SER A 195 15.17 -10.54 -17.75
CA SER A 195 13.74 -10.83 -17.79
C SER A 195 13.37 -11.29 -19.20
N GLU A 196 12.75 -12.46 -19.35
CA GLU A 196 12.02 -12.78 -20.58
C GLU A 196 10.95 -11.71 -20.78
N SER A 197 10.69 -11.33 -22.03
CA SER A 197 9.57 -10.45 -22.35
C SER A 197 8.30 -11.14 -21.87
N PHE A 198 7.56 -10.50 -20.97
CA PHE A 198 6.19 -10.90 -20.66
C PHE A 198 5.39 -10.88 -21.98
N GLU A 199 5.26 -12.02 -22.64
CA GLU A 199 4.25 -12.23 -23.66
C GLU A 199 2.92 -12.26 -22.91
N ILE A 200 2.17 -11.17 -23.00
CA ILE A 200 0.79 -11.16 -22.56
C ILE A 200 0.05 -12.05 -23.55
N GLU A 201 -0.18 -13.32 -23.19
CA GLU A 201 -1.15 -14.14 -23.90
C GLU A 201 -2.50 -13.42 -23.84
N ALA A 202 -2.93 -12.95 -25.01
CA ALA A 202 -4.13 -12.15 -25.23
C ALA A 202 -5.39 -13.01 -25.31
#